data_AF-A0A6B3GNG6-F1
#
_entry.id   AF-A0A6B3GNG6-F1
#
_cell.length_a   1.000
_cell.length_b   1.000
_cell.length_c   1.000
_cell.angle_alpha   90.00
_cell.angle_beta   90.00
_cell.angle_gamma   90.00
#
_symmetry.space_group_name_H-M   'P 1'
#
loop_
_entity.id
_entity.type
_entity.pdbx_description
1 polymer ?
#
loop_
_entity_poly.entity_id
_entity_poly.type
_entity_poly.pdbx_seq_one_letter_code
_entity_poly.pdbx_strand_id
1 'polypeptide(L)' 'EEEQDADDGATTIAWCLPLPGAAKEDLRLVRRGDELLLTVGPFHRIVRIASALRRCTVSGAALADGVLRV' A
#
# COMPACT_ATOMS: atom_id res chain seq x y z
N GLU A 1 -5.43 24.29 3.42
CA GLU A 1 -4.57 23.69 4.44
C GLU A 1 -4.81 22.20 4.42
N GLU A 2 -3.85 21.39 3.95
CA GLU A 2 -3.70 19.99 4.35
C GLU A 2 -2.18 19.71 4.36
N GLU A 3 -1.64 19.90 5.56
CA GLU A 3 -0.55 19.16 6.21
C GLU A 3 0.75 18.92 5.41
N GLN A 4 1.75 19.76 5.72
CA GLN A 4 3.16 19.46 5.53
C GLN A 4 3.53 18.23 6.36
N ASP A 5 3.84 17.11 5.71
CA ASP A 5 4.53 16.00 6.38
C ASP A 5 6.01 16.37 6.47
N ALA A 6 6.51 16.50 7.70
CA ALA A 6 7.89 16.81 7.99
C ALA A 6 8.79 15.67 7.49
N ASP A 7 9.51 15.92 6.40
CA ASP A 7 10.56 15.01 5.90
C ASP A 7 11.74 15.00 6.88
N ASP A 8 11.63 14.20 7.93
CA ASP A 8 12.73 13.83 8.84
C ASP A 8 13.63 12.80 8.11
N GLY A 9 14.18 13.14 6.95
CA GLY A 9 15.11 12.30 6.18
C GLY A 9 14.63 10.89 5.81
N ALA A 10 13.34 10.59 6.01
CA ALA A 10 12.78 9.26 5.81
C ALA A 10 12.36 9.10 4.35
N THR A 11 13.19 8.37 3.58
CA THR A 11 12.87 8.09 2.18
C THR A 11 11.62 7.22 2.06
N THR A 12 10.52 7.83 1.61
CA THR A 12 9.27 7.13 1.32
C THR A 12 9.29 6.55 -0.09
N ILE A 13 8.84 5.30 -0.24
CA ILE A 13 8.80 4.58 -1.52
C ILE A 13 7.35 4.24 -1.82
N ALA A 14 6.89 4.58 -3.02
CA ALA A 14 5.53 4.30 -3.46
C ALA A 14 5.45 3.02 -4.30
N TRP A 15 4.54 2.12 -3.94
CA TRP A 15 4.14 0.97 -4.74
C TRP A 15 2.75 1.19 -5.34
N CYS A 16 2.59 1.00 -6.64
CA CYS A 16 1.32 1.20 -7.34
C CYS A 16 0.80 -0.11 -7.94
N LEU A 17 -0.51 -0.34 -7.82
CA LEU A 17 -1.20 -1.48 -8.41
C LEU A 17 -2.54 -1.05 -9.03
N PRO A 18 -2.76 -1.27 -10.34
CA PRO A 18 -4.07 -1.07 -10.94
C PRO A 18 -5.09 -2.08 -10.41
N LEU A 19 -6.23 -1.57 -9.96
CA LEU A 19 -7.38 -2.28 -9.42
C LEU A 19 -8.68 -1.68 -10.00
N PRO A 20 -8.93 -1.82 -11.31
CA PRO A 20 -10.14 -1.29 -11.92
C PRO A 20 -11.39 -1.92 -11.30
N GLY A 21 -12.35 -1.08 -10.89
CA GLY A 21 -13.59 -1.52 -10.25
C GLY A 21 -13.48 -1.84 -8.76
N ALA A 22 -12.29 -1.69 -8.15
CA ALA A 22 -12.18 -1.80 -6.70
C ALA A 22 -12.82 -0.59 -6.01
N ALA A 23 -13.55 -0.85 -4.92
CA ALA A 23 -14.01 0.16 -3.99
C ALA A 23 -13.17 0.14 -2.71
N LYS A 24 -13.09 1.29 -2.03
CA LYS A 24 -12.31 1.41 -0.78
C LYS A 24 -12.85 0.51 0.33
N GLU A 25 -14.16 0.27 0.37
CA GLU A 25 -14.82 -0.60 1.35
C GLU A 25 -14.45 -2.08 1.20
N ASP A 26 -14.19 -2.53 -0.02
CA ASP A 26 -13.77 -3.89 -0.34
C ASP A 26 -12.27 -4.12 -0.19
N LEU A 27 -11.51 -3.06 0.04
CA LEU A 27 -10.05 -3.08 0.04
C LEU A 27 -9.51 -3.26 1.46
N ARG A 28 -8.75 -4.33 1.65
CA ARG A 28 -7.98 -4.55 2.88
C ARG A 28 -6.53 -4.81 2.51
N LEU A 29 -5.63 -4.05 3.13
CA LEU A 29 -4.19 -4.24 3.03
C LEU A 29 -3.62 -4.57 4.40
N VAL A 30 -2.95 -5.72 4.52
CA VAL A 30 -2.32 -6.16 5.76
C VAL A 30 -0.87 -6.48 5.49
N ARG A 31 0.02 -5.95 6.32
CA ARG A 31 1.41 -6.37 6.34
C ARG A 31 1.64 -7.47 7.36
N ARG A 32 2.29 -8.55 6.94
CA ARG A 32 2.74 -9.65 7.82
C ARG A 32 4.20 -9.96 7.53
N GLY A 33 5.09 -9.58 8.44
CA GLY A 33 6.53 -9.77 8.27
C GLY A 33 7.04 -9.09 6.99
N ASP A 34 7.50 -9.91 6.04
CA ASP A 34 7.93 -9.51 4.70
C ASP A 34 6.90 -9.75 3.60
N GLU A 35 5.63 -9.87 3.94
CA GLU A 35 4.54 -10.03 2.98
C GLU A 35 3.50 -8.92 3.11
N LEU A 36 2.97 -8.50 1.96
CA LEU A 36 1.79 -7.66 1.83
C LEU A 36 0.63 -8.52 1.32
N LEU A 37 -0.40 -8.64 2.14
CA LEU A 37 -1.65 -9.30 1.81
C LEU A 37 -2.64 -8.23 1.38
N LEU A 38 -3.03 -8.27 0.11
CA LEU A 38 -4.05 -7.43 -0.47
C LEU A 38 -5.32 -8.26 -0.70
N THR A 39 -6.44 -7.77 -0.19
CA THR A 39 -7.78 -8.29 -0.44
C THR A 39 -8.60 -7.22 -1.13
N VAL A 40 -9.32 -7.61 -2.18
CA VAL A 40 -10.25 -6.77 -2.93
C VAL A 40 -11.50 -7.60 -3.19
N GLY A 41 -12.51 -7.45 -2.33
CA GLY A 41 -13.71 -8.27 -2.37
C GLY A 41 -13.36 -9.77 -2.33
N PRO A 42 -13.69 -10.58 -3.35
CA PRO A 42 -13.37 -12.01 -3.39
C PRO A 42 -11.91 -12.32 -3.79
N PHE A 43 -11.16 -11.32 -4.28
CA PHE A 43 -9.81 -11.50 -4.77
C PHE A 43 -8.78 -11.31 -3.67
N HIS A 44 -7.77 -12.17 -3.66
CA HIS A 44 -6.65 -12.11 -2.71
C HIS A 44 -5.32 -12.21 -3.44
N ARG A 45 -4.38 -11.35 -3.06
CA ARG A 45 -3.02 -11.35 -3.60
C ARG A 45 -2.02 -11.21 -2.47
N ILE A 46 -1.02 -12.09 -2.47
CA ILE A 46 0.12 -12.01 -1.56
C ILE A 46 1.32 -11.52 -2.37
N VAL A 47 1.95 -10.46 -1.90
CA VAL A 47 3.14 -9.87 -2.51
C VAL A 47 4.28 -9.97 -1.52
N ARG A 48 5.38 -10.62 -1.91
CA ARG A 48 6.60 -10.65 -1.11
C ARG A 48 7.33 -9.33 -1.23
N ILE A 49 7.69 -8.77 -0.09
CA ILE A 49 8.50 -7.57 0.03
C ILE A 49 9.95 -7.98 -0.26
N ALA A 50 10.55 -7.33 -1.26
CA ALA A 50 11.96 -7.51 -1.56
C ALA A 50 12.82 -7.22 -0.31
N SER A 51 13.91 -7.95 -0.12
CA SER A 51 14.70 -7.88 1.12
C SER A 51 15.16 -6.46 1.50
N ALA A 52 15.42 -5.60 0.50
CA ALA A 52 15.76 -4.19 0.71
C ALA A 52 14.65 -3.39 1.40
N LEU A 53 13.39 -3.76 1.18
CA LEU A 53 12.19 -3.07 1.68
C LEU A 53 11.67 -3.67 3.00
N ARG A 54 12.28 -4.74 3.52
CA ARG A 54 11.85 -5.39 4.78
C ARG A 54 11.89 -4.44 5.98
N ARG A 55 12.78 -3.43 5.94
CA ARG A 55 12.93 -2.41 6.99
C ARG A 55 11.99 -1.21 6.83
N CYS A 56 11.44 -0.98 5.64
CA CYS A 56 10.45 0.07 5.42
C CYS A 56 9.21 -0.25 6.26
N THR A 57 8.43 0.74 6.67
CA THR A 57 7.09 0.57 7.25
C THR A 57 6.03 0.97 6.21
N VAL A 58 4.79 0.51 6.38
CA VAL A 58 3.69 1.01 5.53
C VAL A 58 3.20 2.30 6.17
N SER A 59 3.47 3.44 5.53
CA SER A 59 3.05 4.76 6.02
C SER A 59 1.57 5.02 5.73
N GLY A 60 1.02 4.43 4.67
CA GLY A 60 -0.38 4.57 4.32
C GLY A 60 -0.77 3.75 3.10
N ALA A 61 -2.03 3.82 2.72
CA ALA A 61 -2.51 3.29 1.44
C ALA A 61 -3.72 4.10 0.96
N ALA A 62 -3.77 4.42 -0.33
CA ALA A 62 -4.83 5.19 -0.95
C ALA A 62 -5.25 4.54 -2.28
N LEU A 63 -6.55 4.47 -2.52
CA LEU A 63 -7.12 4.05 -3.80
C LEU A 63 -7.70 5.29 -4.49
N ALA A 64 -7.16 5.64 -5.66
CA ALA A 64 -7.62 6.76 -6.47
C ALA A 64 -7.53 6.38 -7.94
N ASP A 65 -8.54 6.77 -8.74
CA ASP A 65 -8.59 6.51 -10.18
C ASP A 65 -8.39 5.02 -10.55
N GLY A 66 -8.89 4.11 -9.70
CA GLY A 66 -8.69 2.67 -9.90
C GLY A 66 -7.25 2.19 -9.69
N VAL A 67 -6.39 2.97 -9.04
CA VAL A 67 -5.01 2.60 -8.70
C VAL A 67 -4.81 2.66 -7.19
N LEU A 68 -4.39 1.54 -6.61
CA LEU A 68 -3.94 1.50 -5.23
C LEU A 68 -2.49 1.97 -5.17
N ARG A 69 -2.22 2.94 -4.30
CA ARG A 69 -0.89 3.42 -3.93
C ARG A 69 -0.62 3.11 -2.46
N VAL A 70 0.53 2.53 -2.18
CA VAL A 70 1.02 2.18 -0.84
C VAL A 70 2.38 2.81 -0.63
#